data_AF-A0A811ZXY0-F1
#
_entry.id   AF-A0A811ZXY0-F1
#
_cell.length_a   1.000
_cell.length_b   1.000
_cell.length_c   1.000
_cell.angle_alpha   90.00
_cell.angle_beta   90.00
_cell.angle_gamma   90.00
#
_symmetry.space_group_name_H-M   'P 1'
#
loop_
_entity.id
_entity.type
_entity.pdbx_description
1 polymer ?
#
loop_
_entity_poly.entity_id
_entity_poly.type
_entity_poly.pdbx_seq_one_letter_code
_entity_poly.pdbx_strand_id
1 'polypeptide(L)' 'MAPDGQQHAGYTVVTLETIVEAAPLPLGTTSQKAELIALTRALYLSKDLWVNIYTDSKYAYLITHTHSVLWQE' A
#
# COMPACT_ATOMS: atom_id res chain seq x y z
N MET A 1 13.78 -15.94 -8.41
CA MET A 1 13.43 -15.29 -9.69
C MET A 1 12.43 -16.19 -10.38
N ALA A 2 11.28 -15.67 -10.80
CA ALA A 2 10.34 -16.45 -11.60
C ALA A 2 11.06 -16.93 -12.89
N PRO A 3 10.71 -18.10 -13.44
CA PRO A 3 11.46 -18.77 -14.51
C PRO A 3 11.65 -17.94 -15.80
N ASP A 4 10.97 -16.80 -15.93
CA ASP A 4 10.92 -15.90 -17.08
C ASP A 4 11.40 -14.47 -16.77
N GLY A 5 11.90 -14.20 -15.56
CA GLY A 5 12.33 -12.86 -15.14
C GLY A 5 11.19 -11.87 -14.88
N GLN A 6 9.94 -12.32 -14.84
CA GLN A 6 8.81 -11.43 -14.54
C GLN A 6 8.77 -11.05 -13.07
N GLN A 7 8.50 -9.77 -12.80
CA GLN A 7 8.33 -9.25 -11.45
C GLN A 7 6.91 -9.59 -10.94
N HIS A 8 6.85 -10.44 -9.93
CA HIS A 8 5.63 -10.66 -9.17
C HIS A 8 5.55 -9.64 -8.04
N ALA A 9 4.35 -9.14 -7.78
CA ALA A 9 4.09 -8.24 -6.66
C ALA A 9 2.75 -8.60 -6.03
N GLY A 10 2.57 -8.15 -4.80
CA GLY A 10 1.33 -8.22 -4.04
C GLY A 10 1.29 -7.05 -3.07
N TYR A 11 0.16 -6.89 -2.41
CA TYR A 11 0.05 -5.99 -1.26
C TYR A 11 -0.59 -6.73 -0.09
N THR A 12 -0.33 -6.21 1.10
CA THR A 12 -0.90 -6.72 2.35
C THR A 12 -1.23 -5.55 3.27
N VAL A 13 -2.38 -5.60 3.92
CA VAL A 13 -2.76 -4.76 5.04
C VAL A 13 -2.88 -5.66 6.27
N VAL A 14 -2.14 -5.34 7.32
CA VAL A 14 -2.08 -6.15 8.54
C VAL A 14 -2.34 -5.28 9.77
N THR A 15 -2.81 -5.92 10.84
CA THR A 15 -2.64 -5.41 12.20
C THR A 15 -1.45 -6.13 12.85
N LEU A 16 -1.19 -5.87 14.13
CA LEU A 16 -0.18 -6.61 14.89
C LEU A 16 -0.50 -8.10 15.03
N GLU A 17 -1.76 -8.48 14.88
CA GLU A 17 -2.25 -9.82 15.22
C GLU A 17 -2.78 -10.59 14.00
N THR A 18 -3.20 -9.91 12.93
CA THR A 18 -3.85 -10.56 11.81
C THR A 18 -3.61 -9.87 10.46
N ILE A 19 -3.85 -10.62 9.39
CA ILE A 19 -3.94 -10.10 8.02
C ILE A 19 -5.37 -9.60 7.81
N VAL A 20 -5.52 -8.30 7.56
CA VAL A 20 -6.81 -7.68 7.24
C VAL A 20 -7.16 -7.93 5.78
N GLU A 21 -6.19 -7.75 4.89
CA GLU A 21 -6.34 -8.00 3.45
C GLU A 21 -4.99 -8.35 2.84
N ALA A 22 -4.97 -9.27 1.88
CA ALA A 22 -3.81 -9.56 1.07
C ALA A 22 -4.25 -9.98 -0.33
N ALA A 23 -3.61 -9.46 -1.37
CA ALA A 23 -3.89 -9.89 -2.72
C ALA A 23 -2.68 -9.81 -3.65
N PRO A 24 -2.58 -10.71 -4.64
CA PRO A 24 -1.60 -10.59 -5.71
C PRO A 24 -1.92 -9.38 -6.60
N LEU A 25 -0.88 -8.77 -7.14
CA LEU A 25 -0.97 -7.70 -8.12
C LEU A 25 -0.61 -8.20 -9.52
N PRO A 26 -1.02 -7.49 -10.58
CA PRO A 26 -0.63 -7.85 -11.95
C PRO A 26 0.88 -7.98 -12.10
N LEU A 27 1.30 -8.92 -12.96
CA LEU A 27 2.71 -9.11 -13.31
C LEU A 27 3.32 -7.80 -13.85
N GLY A 28 4.55 -7.52 -13.46
CA GLY A 28 5.23 -6.28 -13.81
C GLY A 28 4.83 -5.07 -12.95
N THR A 29 4.01 -5.25 -11.91
CA THR A 29 3.76 -4.19 -10.93
C THR A 29 5.03 -3.90 -10.14
N THR A 30 5.45 -2.63 -10.14
CA THR A 30 6.63 -2.18 -9.39
C THR A 30 6.35 -2.19 -7.89
N SER A 31 7.41 -2.29 -7.08
CA SER A 31 7.30 -2.21 -5.62
C SER A 31 6.64 -0.89 -5.18
N GLN A 32 7.08 0.25 -5.72
CA GLN A 32 6.50 1.57 -5.39
C GLN A 32 4.98 1.63 -5.64
N LYS A 33 4.50 1.04 -6.74
CA LYS A 33 3.07 1.00 -7.04
C LYS A 33 2.33 0.06 -6.09
N ALA A 34 2.93 -1.08 -5.74
CA ALA A 34 2.36 -2.00 -4.76
C ALA A 34 2.16 -1.33 -3.39
N GLU A 35 3.13 -0.54 -2.94
CA GLU A 35 3.06 0.23 -1.69
C GLU A 35 1.92 1.26 -1.68
N LEU A 36 1.75 2.00 -2.78
CA LEU A 36 0.64 2.95 -2.91
C LEU A 36 -0.72 2.25 -2.93
N ILE A 37 -0.81 1.06 -3.55
CA ILE A 37 -2.03 0.24 -3.53
C ILE A 37 -2.30 -0.23 -2.10
N ALA A 38 -1.30 -0.76 -1.38
CA ALA A 38 -1.43 -1.20 0.00
C ALA A 38 -1.99 -0.08 0.90
N LEU A 39 -1.40 1.12 0.81
CA LEU A 39 -1.79 2.28 1.59
C LEU A 39 -3.21 2.76 1.23
N THR A 40 -3.54 2.79 -0.05
CA THR A 40 -4.89 3.12 -0.52
C THR A 40 -5.92 2.13 0.03
N ARG A 41 -5.62 0.82 0.00
CA ARG A 41 -6.50 -0.22 0.56
C ARG A 41 -6.65 -0.07 2.07
N ALA A 42 -5.56 0.20 2.80
CA ALA A 42 -5.61 0.46 4.24
C ALA A 42 -6.54 1.65 4.58
N LEU A 43 -6.49 2.73 3.80
CA LEU A 43 -7.39 3.89 3.96
C LEU A 43 -8.86 3.54 3.67
N TYR A 44 -9.13 2.79 2.61
CA TYR A 44 -10.50 2.35 2.30
C TYR A 44 -11.08 1.43 3.38
N LEU A 45 -10.27 0.50 3.89
CA LEU A 45 -10.69 -0.45 4.93
C LEU A 45 -10.92 0.22 6.29
N SER A 46 -10.25 1.34 6.54
CA SER A 46 -10.37 2.14 7.77
C SER A 46 -11.28 3.35 7.64
N LYS A 47 -12.13 3.37 6.62
CA LYS A 47 -13.09 4.46 6.41
C LYS A 47 -13.91 4.70 7.69
N ASP A 48 -14.03 5.98 8.05
CA ASP A 48 -14.78 6.45 9.23
C ASP A 48 -14.17 6.04 10.58
N LEU A 49 -12.93 5.49 10.58
CA LEU A 49 -12.17 5.15 11.78
C LEU A 49 -10.97 6.08 11.96
N TRP A 50 -10.63 6.34 13.21
CA TRP A 50 -9.36 6.96 13.57
C TRP A 50 -8.30 5.88 13.69
N VAL A 51 -7.40 5.81 12.71
CA VAL A 51 -6.35 4.78 12.64
C VAL A 51 -4.97 5.38 12.44
N ASN A 52 -3.95 4.68 12.93
CA ASN A 52 -2.56 4.93 12.57
C ASN A 52 -2.11 3.85 11.57
N ILE A 53 -1.80 4.25 10.34
CA ILE A 53 -1.31 3.35 9.29
C ILE A 53 0.21 3.51 9.20
N TYR A 54 0.93 2.39 9.37
CA TYR A 54 2.36 2.33 9.21
C TYR A 54 2.70 1.73 7.85
N THR A 55 3.62 2.36 7.13
CA THR A 55 4.19 1.84 5.88
C THR A 55 5.71 1.78 6.04
N ASP A 56 6.32 0.70 5.56
CA ASP A 56 7.77 0.54 5.47
C ASP A 56 8.37 1.29 4.27
N SER A 57 7.52 1.78 3.36
CA SER A 57 7.92 2.52 2.17
C SER A 57 8.05 4.02 2.43
N LYS A 58 9.31 4.48 2.46
CA LYS A 58 9.63 5.92 2.45
C LYS A 58 8.97 6.65 1.27
N TYR A 59 8.86 5.99 0.12
CA TYR A 59 8.21 6.56 -1.06
C TYR A 59 6.71 6.80 -0.80
N ALA A 60 6.00 5.79 -0.30
CA ALA A 60 4.57 5.92 0.00
C ALA A 60 4.32 6.99 1.08
N TYR A 61 5.16 7.04 2.11
CA TYR A 61 5.09 8.08 3.14
C TYR A 61 5.26 9.49 2.55
N LEU A 62 6.29 9.70 1.72
CA LEU A 62 6.53 11.02 1.13
C LEU A 62 5.39 11.45 0.22
N ILE A 63 4.92 10.57 -0.68
CA ILE A 63 3.81 10.88 -1.60
C ILE A 63 2.56 11.25 -0.82
N THR A 64 2.19 10.51 0.22
CA THR A 64 0.99 10.87 1.00
C THR A 64 1.15 12.19 1.73
N HIS A 65 2.30 12.48 2.33
CA HIS A 65 2.49 13.71 3.09
C HIS A 65 2.71 14.95 2.22
N THR A 66 3.25 14.81 1.01
CA THR A 66 3.38 15.94 0.08
C THR A 66 2.07 16.27 -0.61
N HIS A 67 1.24 15.25 -0.90
CA HIS A 67 -0.02 15.45 -1.61
C HIS A 67 -1.25 15.59 -0.69
N SER A 68 -1.19 15.16 0.58
CA SER A 68 -2.28 15.40 1.55
C SER A 68 -2.42 16.88 1.90
N VAL A 69 -1.33 17.65 1.83
CA VAL A 69 -1.34 19.11 1.98
C VAL A 69 -2.10 19.81 0.83
N LEU A 70 -2.31 19.13 -0.30
CA LEU A 70 -3.09 19.64 -1.43
C LEU A 70 -4.57 19.24 -1.38
N TRP A 71 -4.97 18.31 -0.50
CA TRP A 71 -6.36 17.83 -0.34
C TRP A 71 -7.12 18.60 0.76
N GLN A 72 -6.98 19.93 0.75
CA GLN A 72 -7.74 20.86 1.60
C GLN A 72 -8.82 21.64 0.82
N GLU A 73 -9.45 21.02 -0.18
CA GLU A 73 -10.65 21.55 -0.85
C GLU A 73 -11.87 20.65 -0.66
#